data_AF-A0A4R5A9C6-F1
#
_entry.id   AF-A0A4R5A9C6-F1
#
_cell.length_a   1.000
_cell.length_b   1.000
_cell.length_c   1.000
_cell.angle_alpha   90.00
_cell.angle_beta   90.00
_cell.angle_gamma   90.00
#
_symmetry.space_group_name_H-M   'P 1'
#
loop_
_entity.id
_entity.type
_entity.pdbx_description
1 polymer ?
#
loop_
_entity_poly.entity_id
_entity_poly.type
_entity_poly.pdbx_seq_one_letter_code
_entity_poly.pdbx_strand_id
1 'polypeptide(L)'
;MLQKVFIASEGGTELREDVTLDDAAAAASDFFDRIGGEDFFRRLTRAFYERVAQDELLSPLFEGAWEHHSKRLADYFVNLYGTPDLLSAWEPRVLTAHTRFVVSNDQRLRWLELMREAGGDAGAPERELADFIGVMTIASLDMTACSRGAAIARGQRIDRLGNVLSAPDGEAR
;
A
#
# COMPACT_ATOMS: atom_id res chain seq x y z
N MET A 1 24.33 16.53 15.32
CA MET A 1 24.08 15.12 15.63
C MET A 1 22.59 14.88 15.48
N LEU A 2 22.16 14.09 14.50
CA LEU A 2 20.73 13.83 14.26
C LEU A 2 20.36 12.57 15.04
N GLN A 3 19.65 12.75 16.17
CA GLN A 3 19.01 11.63 16.86
C GLN A 3 17.90 11.08 15.96
N LYS A 4 17.96 9.80 15.61
CA LYS A 4 16.87 9.10 14.92
C LYS A 4 16.47 7.89 15.75
N VAL A 5 15.19 7.82 16.08
CA VAL A 5 14.59 6.69 16.78
C VAL A 5 14.41 5.55 15.78
N PHE A 6 14.88 4.35 16.11
CA PHE A 6 14.63 3.14 15.35
C PHE A 6 13.67 2.22 16.11
N ILE A 7 12.74 1.61 15.38
CA ILE A 7 11.95 0.50 15.91
C ILE A 7 12.72 -0.76 15.55
N ALA A 8 13.25 -1.47 16.56
CA ALA A 8 14.05 -2.65 16.33
C ALA A 8 13.17 -3.83 15.90
N SER A 9 13.75 -4.75 15.16
CA SER A 9 13.10 -5.95 14.64
C SER A 9 12.71 -6.99 15.71
N GLU A 10 12.70 -6.61 16.99
CA GLU A 10 12.32 -7.49 18.11
C GLU A 10 11.15 -6.92 18.94
N GLY A 11 10.48 -5.87 18.45
CA GLY A 11 9.33 -5.27 19.15
C GLY A 11 9.71 -4.33 20.31
N GLY A 12 11.00 -4.07 20.51
CA GLY A 12 11.51 -2.97 21.33
C GLY A 12 11.78 -1.73 20.49
N THR A 13 11.58 -0.54 21.08
CA THR A 13 12.11 0.71 20.53
C THR A 13 13.53 0.88 21.03
N GLU A 14 14.50 0.88 20.12
CA GLU A 14 15.91 1.10 20.47
C GLU A 14 16.33 2.49 20.01
N LEU A 15 16.81 3.30 20.95
CA LEU A 15 17.44 4.57 20.61
C LEU A 15 18.86 4.28 20.17
N ARG A 16 19.13 4.42 18.86
CA ARG A 16 20.49 4.35 18.32
C ARG A 16 20.96 5.74 17.94
N GLU A 17 22.13 6.11 18.43
CA GLU A 17 22.84 7.31 18.01
C GLU A 17 23.68 6.99 16.76
N ASP A 18 23.93 7.99 15.91
CA ASP A 18 24.83 7.92 14.75
C ASP A 18 24.49 6.86 13.67
N VAL A 19 23.20 6.59 13.43
CA VAL A 19 22.80 5.66 12.37
C VAL A 19 23.12 6.21 10.98
N THR A 20 23.86 5.42 10.21
CA THR A 20 24.31 5.75 8.85
C THR A 20 23.25 5.35 7.80
N LEU A 21 23.46 5.77 6.55
CA LEU A 21 22.65 5.30 5.44
C LEU A 21 22.85 3.81 5.16
N ASP A 22 24.07 3.30 5.40
CA ASP A 22 24.39 1.89 5.21
C ASP A 22 23.66 1.00 6.23
N ASP A 23 23.54 1.45 7.47
CA ASP A 23 22.77 0.76 8.51
C ASP A 23 21.28 0.66 8.15
N ALA A 24 20.71 1.77 7.64
CA ALA A 24 19.32 1.79 7.18
C ALA A 24 19.11 0.86 5.97
N ALA A 25 20.07 0.85 5.04
CA ALA A 25 20.05 -0.03 3.88
C ALA A 25 20.14 -1.52 4.25
N ALA A 26 20.99 -1.85 5.23
CA ALA A 26 21.10 -3.20 5.76
C ALA A 26 19.79 -3.65 6.42
N ALA A 27 19.17 -2.79 7.24
CA ALA A 27 17.89 -3.09 7.89
C ALA A 27 16.74 -3.30 6.88
N ALA A 28 16.70 -2.52 5.79
CA ALA A 28 15.73 -2.70 4.72
C ALA A 28 15.91 -4.04 4.00
N SER A 29 17.15 -4.41 3.67
CA SER A 29 17.48 -5.67 3.01
C SER A 29 17.11 -6.87 3.89
N ASP A 30 17.46 -6.81 5.17
CA ASP A 30 17.14 -7.84 6.16
C ASP A 30 15.62 -8.00 6.37
N PHE A 31 14.84 -6.91 6.38
CA PHE A 31 13.38 -7.01 6.35
C PHE A 31 12.86 -7.70 5.09
N PHE A 32 13.36 -7.33 3.91
CA PHE A 32 12.97 -7.93 2.62
C PHE A 32 13.25 -9.44 2.60
N ASP A 33 14.39 -9.87 3.11
CA ASP A 33 14.73 -11.29 3.22
C ASP A 33 13.80 -12.02 4.20
N ARG A 34 13.58 -11.45 5.39
CA ARG A 34 12.72 -12.08 6.43
C ARG A 34 11.27 -12.24 6.02
N ILE A 35 10.70 -11.27 5.29
CA ILE A 35 9.31 -11.37 4.82
C ILE A 35 9.15 -12.40 3.69
N GLY A 36 10.27 -12.86 3.09
CA GLY A 36 10.29 -13.87 2.04
C GLY A 36 10.57 -13.34 0.63
N GLY A 37 11.07 -12.10 0.54
CA GLY A 37 11.59 -11.49 -0.69
C GLY A 37 10.58 -11.43 -1.84
N GLU A 38 11.09 -11.52 -3.06
CA GLU A 38 10.29 -11.40 -4.28
C GLU A 38 9.19 -12.45 -4.38
N ASP A 39 9.50 -13.70 -4.06
CA ASP A 39 8.54 -14.79 -4.14
C ASP A 39 7.34 -14.57 -3.23
N PHE A 40 7.55 -13.98 -2.04
CA PHE A 40 6.47 -13.56 -1.15
C PHE A 40 5.56 -12.53 -1.82
N PHE A 41 6.10 -11.43 -2.35
CA PHE A 41 5.27 -10.37 -2.94
C PHE A 41 4.49 -10.84 -4.19
N ARG A 42 5.06 -11.77 -4.96
CA ARG A 42 4.35 -12.40 -6.08
C ARG A 42 3.16 -13.25 -5.60
N ARG A 43 3.33 -14.05 -4.53
CA ARG A 43 2.22 -14.82 -3.93
C ARG A 43 1.18 -13.91 -3.29
N LEU A 44 1.62 -12.94 -2.48
CA LEU A 44 0.77 -11.97 -1.78
C LEU A 44 -0.18 -11.28 -2.75
N THR A 45 0.37 -10.64 -3.78
CA THR A 45 -0.42 -9.81 -4.70
C THR A 45 -1.37 -10.66 -5.54
N ARG A 46 -0.97 -11.89 -5.90
CA ARG A 46 -1.87 -12.84 -6.55
C ARG A 46 -3.05 -13.19 -5.62
N ALA A 47 -2.78 -13.64 -4.40
CA ALA A 47 -3.80 -14.01 -3.42
C ALA A 47 -4.72 -12.84 -3.06
N PHE A 48 -4.16 -11.63 -3.02
CA PHE A 48 -4.90 -10.38 -2.80
C PHE A 48 -5.87 -10.09 -3.95
N TYR A 49 -5.41 -10.14 -5.20
CA TYR A 49 -6.28 -9.83 -6.33
C TYR A 49 -7.31 -10.93 -6.61
N GLU A 50 -7.01 -12.19 -6.32
CA GLU A 50 -7.99 -13.28 -6.32
C GLU A 50 -9.16 -13.00 -5.36
N ARG A 51 -8.87 -12.43 -4.17
CA ARG A 51 -9.90 -11.96 -3.22
C ARG A 51 -10.64 -10.73 -3.70
N VAL A 52 -9.92 -9.72 -4.19
CA VAL A 52 -10.53 -8.49 -4.73
C VAL A 52 -11.52 -8.82 -5.85
N ALA A 53 -11.20 -9.78 -6.72
CA ALA A 53 -12.07 -10.21 -7.81
C ALA A 53 -13.41 -10.81 -7.31
N GLN A 54 -13.44 -11.32 -6.07
CA GLN A 54 -14.64 -11.89 -5.43
C GLN A 54 -15.31 -10.91 -4.45
N ASP A 55 -14.69 -9.77 -4.18
CA ASP A 55 -15.17 -8.81 -3.21
C ASP A 55 -16.18 -7.83 -3.83
N GLU A 56 -17.40 -7.77 -3.32
CA GLU A 56 -18.47 -6.93 -3.88
C GLU A 56 -18.14 -5.42 -3.83
N LEU A 57 -17.37 -4.98 -2.82
CA LEU A 57 -17.05 -3.57 -2.63
C LEU A 57 -15.86 -3.12 -3.50
N LEU A 58 -14.86 -3.99 -3.67
CA LEU A 58 -13.63 -3.66 -4.38
C LEU A 58 -13.63 -4.10 -5.84
N SER A 59 -14.25 -5.23 -6.19
CA SER A 59 -14.26 -5.73 -7.58
C SER A 59 -14.72 -4.69 -8.62
N PRO A 60 -15.69 -3.79 -8.36
CA PRO A 60 -16.09 -2.79 -9.35
C PRO A 60 -14.99 -1.77 -9.68
N LEU A 61 -13.97 -1.62 -8.83
CA LEU A 61 -12.84 -0.72 -9.08
C LEU A 61 -11.81 -1.28 -10.07
N PHE A 62 -11.87 -2.57 -10.38
CA PHE A 62 -10.85 -3.29 -11.13
C PHE A 62 -11.43 -4.02 -12.35
N GLU A 63 -12.21 -3.31 -13.18
CA GLU A 63 -12.99 -3.75 -14.37
C GLU A 63 -12.24 -4.67 -15.39
N GLY A 64 -11.81 -5.86 -14.97
CA GLY A 64 -11.13 -6.89 -15.77
C GLY A 64 -9.59 -6.79 -15.79
N ALA A 65 -8.94 -7.96 -15.83
CA ALA A 65 -7.48 -8.22 -15.80
C ALA A 65 -6.79 -8.01 -14.44
N TRP A 66 -7.37 -8.57 -13.37
CA TRP A 66 -6.75 -8.59 -12.04
C TRP A 66 -5.35 -9.21 -12.04
N GLU A 67 -5.06 -10.13 -12.97
CA GLU A 67 -3.75 -10.76 -13.14
C GLU A 67 -2.68 -9.73 -13.55
N HIS A 68 -3.04 -8.76 -14.41
CA HIS A 68 -2.14 -7.69 -14.81
C HIS A 68 -1.88 -6.73 -13.64
N HIS A 69 -2.93 -6.41 -12.88
CA HIS A 69 -2.81 -5.58 -11.67
C HIS A 69 -1.95 -6.25 -10.61
N SER A 70 -2.13 -7.56 -10.40
CA SER A 70 -1.31 -8.38 -9.50
C SER A 70 0.17 -8.29 -9.86
N LYS A 71 0.53 -8.53 -11.13
CA LYS A 71 1.93 -8.45 -11.55
C LYS A 71 2.52 -7.06 -11.31
N ARG A 72 1.80 -6.00 -11.67
CA ARG A 72 2.28 -4.62 -11.48
C ARG A 72 2.46 -4.25 -10.02
N LEU A 73 1.55 -4.69 -9.15
CA LEU A 73 1.68 -4.45 -7.72
C LEU A 73 2.84 -5.26 -7.13
N ALA A 74 3.06 -6.49 -7.60
CA ALA A 74 4.20 -7.30 -7.20
C ALA A 74 5.51 -6.60 -7.55
N ASP A 75 5.67 -6.19 -8.81
CA ASP A 75 6.88 -5.52 -9.29
C ASP A 75 7.11 -4.20 -8.53
N TYR A 76 6.05 -3.45 -8.22
CA TYR A 76 6.14 -2.26 -7.36
C TYR A 76 6.63 -2.58 -5.94
N PHE A 77 6.07 -3.59 -5.27
CA PHE A 77 6.52 -3.96 -3.93
C PHE A 77 7.93 -4.53 -3.90
N VAL A 78 8.29 -5.35 -4.89
CA VAL A 78 9.66 -5.87 -5.04
C VAL A 78 10.64 -4.72 -5.19
N ASN A 79 10.33 -3.72 -6.02
CA ASN A 79 11.18 -2.55 -6.17
C ASN A 79 11.24 -1.72 -4.87
N LEU A 80 10.09 -1.46 -4.26
CA LEU A 80 9.97 -0.60 -3.08
C LEU A 80 10.69 -1.17 -1.85
N TYR A 81 10.56 -2.48 -1.60
CA TYR A 81 11.14 -3.14 -0.43
C TYR A 81 12.51 -3.78 -0.71
N GLY A 82 12.79 -4.16 -1.96
CA GLY A 82 14.06 -4.75 -2.36
C GLY A 82 15.14 -3.73 -2.72
N THR A 83 14.80 -2.44 -2.80
CA THR A 83 15.77 -1.35 -3.04
C THR A 83 16.03 -0.60 -1.73
N PRO A 84 17.27 -0.60 -1.20
CA PRO A 84 17.55 0.01 0.09
C PRO A 84 17.37 1.54 0.14
N ASP A 85 17.46 2.23 -1.00
CA ASP A 85 17.21 3.65 -1.12
C ASP A 85 15.78 3.94 -1.60
N LEU A 86 14.94 4.46 -0.70
CA LEU A 86 13.55 4.80 -0.99
C LEU A 86 13.42 5.83 -2.11
N LEU A 87 14.36 6.79 -2.23
CA LEU A 87 14.26 7.82 -3.27
C LEU A 87 14.35 7.20 -4.66
N SER A 88 15.25 6.23 -4.84
CA SER A 88 15.40 5.46 -6.08
C SER A 88 14.26 4.47 -6.28
N ALA A 89 13.74 3.88 -5.20
CA ALA A 89 12.68 2.88 -5.25
C ALA A 89 11.28 3.46 -5.54
N TRP A 90 11.07 4.74 -5.20
CA TRP A 90 9.75 5.35 -5.23
C TRP A 90 9.25 5.61 -6.66
N GLU A 91 8.08 5.07 -6.99
CA GLU A 91 7.39 5.32 -8.26
C GLU A 91 6.13 6.18 -8.08
N PRO A 92 6.15 7.47 -8.48
CA PRO A 92 4.98 8.36 -8.35
C PRO A 92 3.75 7.90 -9.13
N ARG A 93 3.91 6.98 -10.09
CA ARG A 93 2.83 6.45 -10.93
C ARG A 93 1.71 5.81 -10.10
N VAL A 94 2.02 5.28 -8.91
CA VAL A 94 1.01 4.72 -8.01
C VAL A 94 0.00 5.79 -7.57
N LEU A 95 0.45 6.99 -7.24
CA LEU A 95 -0.42 8.11 -6.88
C LEU A 95 -1.29 8.53 -8.06
N THR A 96 -0.67 8.71 -9.23
CA THR A 96 -1.39 9.11 -10.45
C THR A 96 -2.48 8.11 -10.82
N ALA A 97 -2.27 6.81 -10.60
CA ALA A 97 -3.28 5.78 -10.84
C ALA A 97 -4.53 5.98 -9.96
N HIS A 98 -4.37 6.43 -8.71
CA HIS A 98 -5.45 6.66 -7.76
C HIS A 98 -6.19 7.99 -7.95
N THR A 99 -5.66 8.90 -8.77
CA THR A 99 -6.36 10.17 -9.05
C THR A 99 -7.60 10.00 -9.92
N ARG A 100 -7.79 8.85 -10.57
CA ARG A 100 -8.83 8.61 -11.59
C ARG A 100 -10.23 8.33 -11.02
N PHE A 101 -10.32 7.93 -9.77
CA PHE A 101 -11.56 7.56 -9.09
C PHE A 101 -11.50 8.01 -7.62
N VAL A 102 -12.62 7.90 -6.92
CA VAL A 102 -12.70 8.25 -5.48
C VAL A 102 -12.57 6.97 -4.65
N VAL A 103 -11.60 6.94 -3.75
CA VAL A 103 -11.45 5.88 -2.76
C VAL A 103 -12.15 6.29 -1.47
N SER A 104 -13.25 5.60 -1.17
CA SER A 104 -13.96 5.75 0.12
C SER A 104 -13.16 5.14 1.27
N ASN A 105 -13.50 5.54 2.50
CA ASN A 105 -12.94 4.95 3.71
C ASN A 105 -13.23 3.44 3.78
N ASP A 106 -14.43 3.00 3.41
CA ASP A 106 -14.81 1.59 3.47
C ASP A 106 -14.00 0.76 2.48
N GLN A 107 -13.81 1.26 1.24
CA GLN A 107 -12.94 0.61 0.26
C GLN A 107 -11.49 0.53 0.75
N ARG A 108 -10.97 1.61 1.33
CA ARG A 108 -9.61 1.62 1.90
C ARG A 108 -9.47 0.59 3.03
N LEU A 109 -10.42 0.55 3.97
CA LEU A 109 -10.36 -0.40 5.08
C LEU A 109 -10.48 -1.84 4.60
N ARG A 110 -11.39 -2.10 3.67
CA ARG A 110 -11.55 -3.42 3.05
C ARG A 110 -10.30 -3.86 2.29
N TRP A 111 -9.64 -2.94 1.59
CA TRP A 111 -8.37 -3.21 0.92
C TRP A 111 -7.29 -3.66 1.91
N LEU A 112 -7.18 -2.99 3.07
CA LEU A 112 -6.20 -3.33 4.11
C LEU A 112 -6.49 -4.70 4.76
N GLU A 113 -7.78 -5.01 4.96
CA GLU A 113 -8.22 -6.31 5.46
C GLU A 113 -7.84 -7.44 4.51
N LEU A 114 -8.21 -7.33 3.22
CA LEU A 114 -7.88 -8.34 2.22
C LEU A 114 -6.36 -8.49 2.03
N MET A 115 -5.60 -7.40 2.12
CA MET A 115 -4.13 -7.45 2.03
C MET A 115 -3.52 -8.22 3.21
N ARG A 116 -4.07 -8.03 4.43
CA ARG A 116 -3.64 -8.79 5.62
C ARG A 116 -3.96 -10.27 5.48
N GLU A 117 -5.17 -10.61 5.07
CA GLU A 117 -5.57 -12.01 4.84
C GLU A 117 -4.69 -12.68 3.77
N ALA A 118 -4.48 -11.99 2.64
CA ALA A 118 -3.61 -12.47 1.56
C ALA A 118 -2.16 -12.66 2.01
N GLY A 119 -1.65 -11.82 2.90
CA GLY A 119 -0.30 -11.96 3.46
C GLY A 119 -0.16 -13.18 4.36
N GLY A 120 -1.19 -13.48 5.16
CA GLY A 120 -1.24 -14.72 5.94
C GLY A 120 -1.20 -15.96 5.06
N ASP A 121 -2.05 -16.00 4.02
CA ASP A 121 -2.09 -17.09 3.04
C ASP A 121 -0.78 -17.25 2.25
N ALA A 122 -0.11 -16.14 1.94
CA ALA A 122 1.18 -16.15 1.24
C ALA A 122 2.35 -16.65 2.11
N GLY A 123 2.10 -16.92 3.39
CA GLY A 123 3.05 -17.48 4.35
C GLY A 123 3.95 -16.43 4.99
N ALA A 124 3.52 -15.17 5.09
CA ALA A 124 4.30 -14.17 5.81
C ALA A 124 4.45 -14.56 7.28
N PRO A 125 5.65 -14.42 7.87
CA PRO A 125 5.79 -14.43 9.32
C PRO A 125 4.92 -13.33 9.95
N GLU A 126 4.29 -13.63 11.09
CA GLU A 126 3.28 -12.75 11.72
C GLU A 126 3.81 -11.34 11.97
N ARG A 127 5.05 -11.24 12.44
CA ARG A 127 5.69 -9.98 12.79
C ARG A 127 5.97 -9.12 11.56
N GLU A 128 6.60 -9.69 10.55
CA GLU A 128 6.88 -9.03 9.26
C GLU A 128 5.59 -8.61 8.55
N LEU A 129 4.54 -9.44 8.63
CA LEU A 129 3.22 -9.08 8.12
C LEU A 129 2.62 -7.89 8.87
N ALA A 130 2.72 -7.87 10.20
CA ALA A 130 2.23 -6.76 11.00
C ALA A 130 2.95 -5.45 10.65
N ASP A 131 4.28 -5.49 10.53
CA ASP A 131 5.11 -4.34 10.13
C ASP A 131 4.72 -3.87 8.72
N PHE A 132 4.59 -4.79 7.75
CA PHE A 132 4.14 -4.48 6.39
C PHE A 132 2.76 -3.81 6.35
N ILE A 133 1.77 -4.35 7.07
CA ILE A 133 0.41 -3.77 7.11
C ILE A 133 0.40 -2.43 7.83
N GLY A 134 1.27 -2.22 8.82
CA GLY A 134 1.48 -0.91 9.45
C GLY A 134 1.89 0.15 8.42
N VAL A 135 2.88 -0.16 7.59
CA VAL A 135 3.31 0.73 6.49
C VAL A 135 2.19 0.95 5.48
N MET A 136 1.48 -0.11 5.06
CA MET A 136 0.35 0.01 4.12
C MET A 136 -0.81 0.86 4.68
N THR A 137 -1.03 0.83 5.99
CA THR A 137 -2.03 1.68 6.65
C THR A 137 -1.69 3.16 6.52
N ILE A 138 -0.40 3.52 6.61
CA ILE A 138 0.04 4.90 6.38
C ILE A 138 -0.01 5.24 4.89
N ALA A 139 0.58 4.41 4.02
CA ALA A 139 0.64 4.66 2.58
C ALA A 139 -0.75 4.81 1.94
N SER A 140 -1.74 4.05 2.42
CA SER A 140 -3.12 4.19 1.95
C SER A 140 -3.74 5.56 2.24
N LEU A 141 -3.19 6.36 3.18
CA LEU A 141 -3.66 7.73 3.45
C LEU A 141 -3.33 8.63 2.26
N ASP A 142 -2.13 8.50 1.72
CA ASP A 142 -1.70 9.25 0.53
C ASP A 142 -2.54 8.88 -0.69
N MET A 143 -2.89 7.59 -0.84
CA MET A 143 -3.78 7.14 -1.91
C MET A 143 -5.17 7.78 -1.79
N THR A 144 -5.76 7.77 -0.59
CA THR A 144 -7.05 8.45 -0.37
C THR A 144 -6.97 9.96 -0.53
N ALA A 145 -5.88 10.59 -0.10
CA ALA A 145 -5.69 12.03 -0.19
C ALA A 145 -5.58 12.50 -1.65
N CYS A 146 -4.73 11.84 -2.46
CA CYS A 146 -4.58 12.19 -3.87
C CYS A 146 -5.85 11.92 -4.68
N SER A 147 -6.54 10.81 -4.40
CA SER A 147 -7.83 10.45 -4.98
C SER A 147 -8.89 11.53 -4.73
N ARG A 148 -9.05 11.97 -3.48
CA ARG A 148 -10.04 12.99 -3.09
C ARG A 148 -9.67 14.38 -3.61
N GLY A 149 -8.40 14.76 -3.52
CA GLY A 149 -7.92 16.04 -4.06
C GLY A 149 -8.21 16.15 -5.56
N ALA A 150 -7.96 15.08 -6.31
CA ALA A 150 -8.26 15.03 -7.74
C ALA A 150 -9.78 15.09 -8.02
N ALA A 151 -10.61 14.46 -7.19
CA ALA A 151 -12.06 14.52 -7.30
C ALA A 151 -12.60 15.94 -7.10
N ILE A 152 -12.13 16.64 -6.08
CA ILE A 152 -12.47 18.04 -5.81
C ILE A 152 -12.02 18.93 -6.97
N ALA A 153 -10.80 18.72 -7.49
CA ALA A 153 -10.28 19.47 -8.63
C ALA A 153 -11.11 19.26 -9.91
N ARG A 154 -11.83 18.13 -10.03
CA ARG A 154 -12.79 17.85 -11.11
C ARG A 154 -14.20 18.36 -10.83
N GLY A 155 -14.47 19.02 -9.70
CA GLY A 155 -15.81 19.50 -9.34
C GLY A 155 -16.74 18.44 -8.76
N GLN A 156 -16.24 17.24 -8.44
CA GLN A 156 -17.05 16.22 -7.75
C GLN A 156 -17.33 16.64 -6.31
N ARG A 157 -18.56 16.39 -5.83
CA ARG A 157 -18.87 16.53 -4.40
C ARG A 157 -18.69 15.20 -3.71
N ILE A 158 -17.95 15.21 -2.60
CA ILE A 158 -17.67 14.03 -1.78
C ILE A 158 -17.94 14.37 -0.31
N ASP A 159 -18.37 13.38 0.48
CA ASP A 159 -18.45 13.53 1.93
C ASP A 159 -17.11 13.30 2.63
N ARG A 160 -17.08 13.43 3.96
CA ARG A 160 -15.87 13.20 4.78
C ARG A 160 -15.33 11.76 4.72
N LEU A 161 -16.17 10.81 4.33
CA LEU A 161 -15.81 9.40 4.20
C LEU A 161 -15.35 9.05 2.78
N GLY A 162 -15.39 10.00 1.86
CA GLY A 162 -15.03 9.80 0.45
C GLY A 162 -16.14 9.16 -0.37
N ASN A 163 -17.40 9.23 0.08
CA ASN A 163 -18.54 8.82 -0.74
C ASN A 163 -18.88 9.93 -1.74
N VAL A 164 -19.11 9.57 -3.00
CA VAL A 164 -19.47 10.52 -4.06
C VAL A 164 -20.93 10.93 -3.91
N LEU A 165 -21.17 12.23 -3.79
CA LEU A 165 -22.50 12.83 -3.64
C LEU A 165 -23.07 13.36 -4.96
N SER A 166 -22.20 13.70 -5.94
CA SER A 166 -22.61 14.11 -7.29
C SER A 166 -21.46 13.98 -8.30
N ALA A 167 -21.80 13.81 -9.59
CA ALA A 167 -20.84 13.80 -10.69
C ALA A 167 -20.21 15.20 -10.93
N PRO A 168 -19.09 15.29 -11.69
CA PRO A 168 -18.38 16.54 -12.02
C PRO A 168 -19.26 17.67 -12.55
N ASP A 169 -20.35 17.33 -13.25
CA ASP A 169 -21.22 18.28 -13.96
C ASP A 169 -22.58 18.49 -13.27
N GLY A 170 -22.74 18.06 -12.02
CA GLY A 170 -23.97 18.32 -11.24
C GLY A 170 -25.15 17.40 -11.55
N GLU A 171 -25.00 16.39 -12.42
CA GLU A 171 -25.98 15.32 -12.55
C GLU A 171 -25.75 14.25 -11.47
N ALA A 172 -26.70 14.11 -10.55
CA ALA A 172 -26.78 12.97 -9.66
C ALA A 172 -27.31 11.75 -10.46
N ARG A 173 -26.64 10.60 -10.32
CA ARG A 173 -27.25 9.30 -10.65
C ARG A 173 -28.00 8.78 -9.44
#